data_AF-A0A486NB31-F1
#
_entry.id   AF-A0A486NB31-F1
#
_cell.length_a   1.000
_cell.length_b   1.000
_cell.length_c   1.000
_cell.angle_alpha   90.00
_cell.angle_beta   90.00
_cell.angle_gamma   90.00
#
_symmetry.space_group_name_H-M   'P 1'
#
loop_
_entity.id
_entity.type
_entity.pdbx_description
1 polymer ?
#
loop_
_entity_poly.entity_id
_entity_poly.type
_entity_poly.pdbx_seq_one_letter_code
_entity_poly.pdbx_strand_id
1 'polypeptide(L)'
;MKETIYNIFCFCPDGVHITHCGIVAHERDGDDNQKLEFLSKQLETDLASCRAFHDIHPSVLDDDKKLTLTRYNTNLRVGNSYAPFELALEAVKAPANPLLIVTPVVQGKLQYHIKHPVDEQLRNEHTPNYHIEGVLDIPDYLNKYLTGSKFHLKKLINDDHMEPVKLLFNQKHYISSFKLLVSLIDTIAYLEYGDVKRNFQQWLDTYSEISKLDITSDEVYQLRNSLLHMTNLNSRDVLKKKHRRLSIAICKKGHPTQYHDEIVYFNFTDFLFIFDKAVDRWVDSYRDSKKQLTLIERYDEVLRDNF
;
A
#
# COMPACT_ATOMS: atom_id res chain seq x y z
N MET A 1 -27.11 -24.03 -19.31
CA MET A 1 -26.75 -23.46 -20.62
C MET A 1 -25.31 -23.85 -20.93
N LYS A 2 -25.04 -24.36 -22.14
CA LYS A 2 -23.68 -24.72 -22.55
C LYS A 2 -22.85 -23.45 -22.79
N GLU A 3 -21.72 -23.33 -22.13
CA GLU A 3 -20.76 -22.24 -22.31
C GLU A 3 -19.32 -22.71 -22.18
N THR A 4 -18.37 -21.83 -22.48
CA THR A 4 -16.94 -22.10 -22.31
C THR A 4 -16.46 -21.57 -20.96
N ILE A 5 -15.83 -22.43 -20.17
CA ILE A 5 -15.32 -22.16 -18.82
C ILE A 5 -13.81 -22.41 -18.77
N TYR A 6 -13.09 -21.76 -17.85
CA TYR A 6 -11.63 -21.71 -17.89
C TYR A 6 -10.95 -22.08 -16.58
N ASN A 7 -9.89 -22.88 -16.66
CA ASN A 7 -8.89 -22.97 -15.61
C ASN A 7 -7.68 -22.11 -16.02
N ILE A 8 -7.29 -21.19 -15.15
CA ILE A 8 -6.11 -20.34 -15.30
C ILE A 8 -5.12 -20.68 -14.19
N PHE A 9 -3.86 -20.87 -14.57
CA PHE A 9 -2.75 -21.10 -13.66
C PHE A 9 -1.81 -19.91 -13.67
N CYS A 10 -1.46 -19.40 -12.49
CA CYS A 10 -0.59 -18.24 -12.35
C CYS A 10 0.77 -18.68 -11.82
N PHE A 11 1.82 -18.70 -12.66
CA PHE A 11 3.09 -19.34 -12.33
C PHE A 11 4.07 -18.40 -11.65
N CYS A 12 4.40 -18.72 -10.39
CA CYS A 12 5.34 -18.00 -9.55
C CYS A 12 6.50 -18.93 -9.12
N PRO A 13 7.49 -19.18 -10.00
CA PRO A 13 8.50 -20.22 -9.78
C PRO A 13 9.45 -19.92 -8.62
N ASP A 14 9.77 -18.65 -8.37
CA ASP A 14 10.69 -18.23 -7.31
C ASP A 14 9.98 -17.87 -5.99
N GLY A 15 8.65 -17.90 -5.97
CA GLY A 15 7.85 -17.49 -4.82
C GLY A 15 7.62 -15.98 -4.69
N VAL A 16 8.14 -15.19 -5.62
CA VAL A 16 8.04 -13.72 -5.57
C VAL A 16 7.39 -13.17 -6.84
N HIS A 17 7.81 -13.62 -8.02
CA HIS A 17 7.40 -13.07 -9.30
C HIS A 17 6.52 -14.04 -10.07
N ILE A 18 5.38 -13.55 -10.52
CA ILE A 18 4.54 -14.21 -11.52
C ILE A 18 5.17 -13.94 -12.88
N THR A 19 5.48 -15.02 -13.60
CA THR A 19 6.24 -14.95 -14.85
C THR A 19 5.38 -15.17 -16.09
N HIS A 20 4.31 -15.94 -15.96
CA HIS A 20 3.41 -16.30 -17.04
C HIS A 20 2.12 -16.88 -16.47
N CYS A 21 1.12 -17.08 -17.33
CA CYS A 21 -0.07 -17.84 -17.00
C CYS A 21 -0.24 -19.06 -17.92
N GLY A 22 -0.93 -20.08 -17.44
CA GLY A 22 -1.42 -21.19 -18.23
C GLY A 22 -2.94 -21.13 -18.31
N ILE A 23 -3.54 -21.51 -19.43
CA ILE A 23 -5.00 -21.54 -19.59
C ILE A 23 -5.47 -22.83 -20.23
N VAL A 24 -6.60 -23.35 -19.74
CA VAL A 24 -7.35 -24.47 -20.33
C VAL A 24 -8.82 -24.06 -20.43
N ALA A 25 -9.43 -24.33 -21.58
CA ALA A 25 -10.84 -24.05 -21.86
C ALA A 25 -11.63 -25.34 -21.94
N HIS A 26 -12.82 -25.35 -21.34
CA HIS A 26 -13.74 -26.48 -21.36
C HIS A 26 -15.12 -26.03 -21.82
N GLU A 27 -15.79 -26.83 -22.65
CA GLU A 27 -17.20 -26.61 -22.94
C GLU A 27 -18.07 -27.41 -21.98
N ARG A 28 -18.94 -26.73 -21.23
CA ARG A 28 -19.76 -27.38 -20.21
C ARG A 28 -21.16 -26.80 -20.11
N ASP A 29 -22.11 -27.67 -19.83
CA ASP A 29 -23.49 -27.32 -19.47
C ASP A 29 -23.71 -27.59 -17.98
N GLY A 30 -24.74 -26.97 -17.41
CA GLY A 30 -25.05 -26.98 -15.98
C GLY A 30 -25.23 -25.59 -15.41
N ASP A 31 -25.41 -25.52 -14.10
CA ASP A 31 -25.30 -24.28 -13.33
C ASP A 31 -23.84 -23.93 -13.00
N ASP A 32 -23.61 -22.73 -12.47
CA ASP A 32 -22.24 -22.22 -12.25
C ASP A 32 -21.51 -22.97 -11.14
N ASN A 33 -22.22 -23.46 -10.12
CA ASN A 33 -21.62 -24.27 -9.06
C ASN A 33 -21.11 -25.60 -9.61
N GLN A 34 -21.88 -26.27 -10.45
CA GLN A 34 -21.48 -27.51 -11.12
C GLN A 34 -20.25 -27.30 -12.02
N LYS A 35 -20.19 -26.18 -12.74
CA LYS A 35 -19.05 -25.83 -13.60
C LYS A 35 -17.79 -25.53 -12.77
N LEU A 36 -17.91 -24.77 -11.69
CA LEU A 36 -16.80 -24.46 -10.78
C LEU A 36 -16.29 -25.72 -10.05
N GLU A 37 -17.18 -26.62 -9.64
CA GLU A 37 -16.79 -27.91 -9.05
C GLU A 37 -16.04 -28.78 -10.07
N PHE A 38 -16.49 -28.80 -11.33
CA PHE A 38 -15.79 -29.47 -12.40
C PHE A 38 -14.37 -28.91 -12.59
N LEU A 39 -14.23 -27.58 -12.73
CA LEU A 39 -12.92 -26.93 -12.88
C LEU A 39 -11.98 -27.26 -11.71
N SER A 40 -12.50 -27.24 -10.48
CA SER A 40 -11.74 -27.59 -9.28
C SER A 40 -11.21 -29.03 -9.29
N LYS A 41 -11.98 -29.98 -9.85
CA LYS A 41 -11.56 -31.39 -9.97
C LYS A 41 -10.52 -31.61 -11.08
N GLN A 42 -10.42 -30.70 -12.04
CA GLN A 42 -9.51 -30.82 -13.18
C GLN A 42 -8.13 -30.17 -12.95
N LEU A 43 -7.90 -29.48 -11.83
CA LEU A 43 -6.70 -28.67 -11.62
C LEU A 43 -5.39 -29.40 -11.93
N GLU A 44 -5.20 -30.64 -11.48
CA GLU A 44 -3.97 -31.39 -11.75
C GLU A 44 -3.83 -31.79 -13.24
N THR A 45 -4.93 -32.20 -13.86
CA THR A 45 -4.95 -32.62 -15.29
C THR A 45 -4.75 -31.42 -16.21
N ASP A 46 -5.41 -30.31 -15.89
CA ASP A 46 -5.32 -29.06 -16.64
C ASP A 46 -3.95 -28.40 -16.46
N LEU A 47 -3.35 -28.49 -15.27
CA LEU A 47 -2.00 -27.97 -15.04
C LEU A 47 -0.98 -28.64 -15.98
N ALA A 48 -1.08 -29.95 -16.17
CA ALA A 48 -0.18 -30.72 -17.03
C ALA A 48 -0.35 -30.44 -18.52
N SER A 49 -1.49 -29.88 -18.93
CA SER A 49 -1.87 -29.69 -20.34
C SER A 49 -2.12 -28.23 -20.73
N CYS A 50 -1.93 -27.29 -19.79
CA CYS A 50 -2.24 -25.89 -20.00
C CYS A 50 -1.38 -25.26 -21.10
N ARG A 51 -2.00 -24.37 -21.88
CA ARG A 51 -1.29 -23.54 -22.84
C ARG A 51 -0.66 -22.36 -22.11
N ALA A 52 0.66 -22.26 -22.15
CA ALA A 52 1.39 -21.15 -21.53
C ALA A 52 1.32 -19.85 -22.34
N PHE A 53 1.16 -18.73 -21.65
CA PHE A 53 1.16 -17.36 -22.14
C PHE A 53 2.11 -16.52 -21.29
N HIS A 54 3.19 -16.03 -21.90
CA HIS A 54 4.29 -15.34 -21.21
C HIS A 54 4.11 -13.82 -21.15
N ASP A 55 3.14 -13.28 -21.88
CA ASP A 55 2.82 -11.86 -21.86
C ASP A 55 1.80 -11.58 -20.74
N ILE A 56 2.21 -10.77 -19.77
CA ILE A 56 1.35 -10.25 -18.71
C ILE A 56 0.98 -8.81 -19.04
N HIS A 57 -0.28 -8.42 -18.78
CA HIS A 57 -0.75 -7.10 -19.14
C HIS A 57 0.07 -5.97 -18.46
N PRO A 58 0.55 -4.95 -19.20
CA PRO A 58 1.45 -3.93 -18.64
C PRO A 58 0.88 -3.11 -17.47
N SER A 59 -0.45 -2.98 -17.37
CA SER A 59 -1.10 -2.18 -16.31
C SER A 59 -0.91 -2.76 -14.91
N VAL A 60 -0.62 -4.07 -14.80
CA VAL A 60 -0.46 -4.75 -13.51
C VAL A 60 1.00 -4.88 -13.08
N LEU A 61 1.95 -4.50 -13.94
CA LEU A 61 3.37 -4.61 -13.66
C LEU A 61 3.85 -3.49 -12.73
N ASP A 62 4.91 -3.76 -11.97
CA ASP A 62 5.65 -2.78 -11.18
C ASP A 62 6.54 -1.89 -12.08
N ASP A 63 7.41 -1.08 -11.47
CA ASP A 63 8.33 -0.19 -12.20
C ASP A 63 9.48 -0.95 -12.88
N ASP A 64 9.81 -2.15 -12.39
CA ASP A 64 10.79 -3.07 -12.97
C ASP A 64 10.16 -3.97 -14.07
N LYS A 65 8.91 -3.70 -14.45
CA LYS A 65 8.12 -4.45 -15.44
C LYS A 65 7.90 -5.92 -15.06
N LYS A 66 7.75 -6.20 -13.77
CA LYS A 66 7.43 -7.53 -13.23
C LYS A 66 6.08 -7.51 -12.52
N LEU A 67 5.44 -8.68 -12.43
CA LEU A 67 4.26 -8.87 -11.58
C LEU A 67 4.71 -9.64 -10.33
N THR A 68 4.76 -8.98 -9.18
CA THR A 68 5.00 -9.68 -7.90
C THR A 68 3.71 -10.33 -7.41
N LEU A 69 3.82 -11.32 -6.53
CA LEU A 69 2.65 -11.92 -5.87
C LEU A 69 1.87 -10.89 -5.06
N THR A 70 2.58 -9.98 -4.37
CA THR A 70 1.99 -8.86 -3.62
C THR A 70 1.21 -7.94 -4.56
N ARG A 71 1.78 -7.57 -5.70
CA ARG A 71 1.11 -6.75 -6.71
C ARG A 71 -0.11 -7.44 -7.31
N TYR A 72 -0.04 -8.74 -7.54
CA TYR A 72 -1.19 -9.54 -7.98
C TYR A 72 -2.32 -9.51 -6.94
N ASN A 73 -2.02 -9.76 -5.67
CA ASN A 73 -3.01 -9.67 -4.59
C ASN A 73 -3.60 -8.26 -4.49
N THR A 74 -2.78 -7.22 -4.65
CA THR A 74 -3.24 -5.83 -4.66
C THR A 74 -4.24 -5.57 -5.80
N ASN A 75 -4.04 -6.16 -6.98
CA ASN A 75 -5.01 -6.10 -8.08
C ASN A 75 -6.35 -6.74 -7.70
N LEU A 76 -6.32 -7.90 -7.02
CA LEU A 76 -7.53 -8.53 -6.49
C LEU A 76 -8.27 -7.60 -5.50
N ARG A 77 -7.52 -6.90 -4.63
CA ARG A 77 -8.11 -5.97 -3.64
C ARG A 77 -8.81 -4.77 -4.26
N VAL A 78 -8.35 -4.31 -5.43
CA VAL A 78 -9.00 -3.20 -6.16
C VAL A 78 -10.03 -3.67 -7.19
N GLY A 79 -10.23 -4.98 -7.35
CA GLY A 79 -11.20 -5.56 -8.29
C GLY A 79 -10.70 -5.70 -9.73
N ASN A 80 -9.38 -5.65 -9.94
CA ASN A 80 -8.74 -5.86 -11.24
C ASN A 80 -8.33 -7.32 -11.45
N SER A 81 -9.20 -8.27 -11.07
CA SER A 81 -8.87 -9.70 -11.00
C SER A 81 -8.54 -10.33 -12.36
N TYR A 82 -9.12 -9.81 -13.45
CA TYR A 82 -8.87 -10.29 -14.81
C TYR A 82 -7.63 -9.67 -15.46
N ALA A 83 -7.25 -8.46 -15.04
CA ALA A 83 -6.23 -7.65 -15.73
C ALA A 83 -4.91 -8.40 -15.99
N PRO A 84 -4.36 -9.20 -15.06
CA PRO A 84 -3.14 -9.96 -15.33
C PRO A 84 -3.24 -10.97 -16.49
N PHE A 85 -4.46 -11.44 -16.80
CA PHE A 85 -4.72 -12.54 -17.72
C PHE A 85 -5.53 -12.13 -18.96
N GLU A 86 -5.85 -10.84 -19.12
CA GLU A 86 -6.63 -10.32 -20.25
C GLU A 86 -6.05 -10.76 -21.61
N LEU A 87 -4.73 -10.68 -21.79
CA LEU A 87 -4.08 -11.10 -23.04
C LEU A 87 -4.29 -12.59 -23.34
N ALA A 88 -4.26 -13.45 -22.32
CA ALA A 88 -4.51 -14.89 -22.48
C ALA A 88 -5.99 -15.17 -22.76
N LEU A 89 -6.90 -14.47 -22.09
CA LEU A 89 -8.34 -14.56 -22.28
C LEU A 89 -8.76 -14.09 -23.68
N GLU A 90 -8.20 -12.99 -24.17
CA GLU A 90 -8.39 -12.49 -25.54
C GLU A 90 -7.90 -13.49 -26.58
N ALA A 91 -6.73 -14.09 -26.36
CA ALA A 91 -6.15 -15.07 -27.28
C ALA A 91 -7.00 -16.35 -27.43
N VAL A 92 -7.81 -16.69 -26.41
CA VAL A 92 -8.78 -17.79 -26.45
C VAL A 92 -10.21 -17.32 -26.76
N LYS A 93 -10.40 -16.04 -27.09
CA LYS A 93 -11.70 -15.40 -27.39
C LYS A 93 -12.72 -15.59 -26.28
N ALA A 94 -12.28 -15.47 -25.02
CA ALA A 94 -13.18 -15.55 -23.87
C ALA A 94 -14.23 -14.43 -23.91
N PRO A 95 -15.46 -14.69 -23.42
CA PRO A 95 -16.46 -13.64 -23.26
C PRO A 95 -16.03 -12.61 -22.20
N ALA A 96 -16.69 -11.45 -22.17
CA ALA A 96 -16.34 -10.36 -21.26
C ALA A 96 -16.41 -10.73 -19.76
N ASN A 97 -17.31 -11.64 -19.38
CA ASN A 97 -17.42 -12.18 -18.03
C ASN A 97 -17.31 -13.72 -18.09
N PRO A 98 -16.10 -14.27 -18.24
CA PRO A 98 -15.91 -15.70 -18.31
C PRO A 98 -16.02 -16.34 -16.92
N LEU A 99 -16.70 -17.50 -16.84
CA LEU A 99 -16.65 -18.33 -15.65
C LEU A 99 -15.31 -19.06 -15.59
N LEU A 100 -14.52 -18.79 -14.55
CA LEU A 100 -13.17 -19.31 -14.43
C LEU A 100 -12.72 -19.53 -13.00
N ILE A 101 -11.64 -20.31 -12.84
CA ILE A 101 -10.86 -20.41 -11.60
C ILE A 101 -9.42 -19.99 -11.92
N VAL A 102 -8.85 -19.11 -11.08
CA VAL A 102 -7.41 -18.80 -11.11
C VAL A 102 -6.73 -19.52 -9.95
N THR A 103 -5.72 -20.34 -10.25
CA THR A 103 -4.95 -21.07 -9.24
C THR A 103 -3.47 -20.70 -9.33
N PRO A 104 -2.89 -20.08 -8.28
CA PRO A 104 -1.45 -19.84 -8.24
C PRO A 104 -0.66 -21.15 -8.16
N VAL A 105 0.42 -21.23 -8.94
CA VAL A 105 1.42 -22.30 -8.91
C VAL A 105 2.71 -21.70 -8.36
N VAL A 106 2.91 -21.81 -7.05
CA VAL A 106 4.03 -21.19 -6.34
C VAL A 106 5.08 -22.26 -6.06
N GLN A 107 6.30 -22.05 -6.57
CA GLN A 107 7.41 -23.01 -6.46
C GLN A 107 7.00 -24.44 -6.89
N GLY A 108 6.22 -24.52 -7.97
CA GLY A 108 5.73 -25.79 -8.54
C GLY A 108 4.55 -26.43 -7.79
N LYS A 109 3.98 -25.78 -6.77
CA LYS A 109 2.85 -26.30 -5.99
C LYS A 109 1.59 -25.46 -6.20
N LEU A 110 0.45 -26.14 -6.42
CA LEU A 110 -0.86 -25.49 -6.45
C LEU A 110 -1.19 -24.88 -5.09
N GLN A 111 -1.64 -23.63 -5.09
CA GLN A 111 -2.09 -22.90 -3.91
C GLN A 111 -3.60 -22.68 -3.98
N TYR A 112 -4.34 -23.15 -2.98
CA TYR A 112 -5.80 -23.05 -2.91
C TYR A 112 -6.31 -22.67 -1.51
N HIS A 113 -5.46 -22.01 -0.72
CA HIS A 113 -5.78 -21.57 0.65
C HIS A 113 -6.86 -20.47 0.70
N ILE A 114 -7.04 -19.74 -0.40
CA ILE A 114 -8.06 -18.70 -0.55
C ILE A 114 -8.98 -19.10 -1.70
N LYS A 115 -10.29 -19.16 -1.43
CA LYS A 115 -11.34 -19.29 -2.44
C LYS A 115 -12.11 -17.97 -2.47
N HIS A 116 -11.95 -17.25 -3.57
CA HIS A 116 -12.44 -15.89 -3.71
C HIS A 116 -13.14 -15.73 -5.07
N PRO A 117 -14.40 -15.29 -5.12
CA PRO A 117 -15.08 -14.99 -6.38
C PRO A 117 -14.31 -13.92 -7.18
N VAL A 118 -14.13 -14.15 -8.48
CA VAL A 118 -13.29 -13.28 -9.31
C VAL A 118 -13.88 -11.87 -9.49
N ASP A 119 -15.20 -11.77 -9.38
CA ASP A 119 -16.01 -10.55 -9.45
C ASP A 119 -16.08 -9.77 -8.13
N GLU A 120 -15.60 -10.34 -7.03
CA GLU A 120 -15.51 -9.66 -5.74
C GLU A 120 -14.12 -9.06 -5.53
N GLN A 121 -14.04 -8.02 -4.70
CA GLN A 121 -12.75 -7.46 -4.32
C GLN A 121 -12.18 -8.25 -3.15
N LEU A 122 -10.90 -8.63 -3.21
CA LEU A 122 -10.25 -9.34 -2.11
C LEU A 122 -10.22 -8.45 -0.86
N ARG A 123 -10.53 -9.05 0.28
CA ARG A 123 -10.60 -8.41 1.60
C ARG A 123 -10.01 -9.31 2.65
N ASN A 124 -9.65 -8.72 3.78
CA ASN A 124 -9.10 -9.45 4.92
C ASN A 124 -9.98 -10.64 5.33
N GLU A 125 -11.31 -10.54 5.27
CA GLU A 125 -12.23 -11.65 5.62
C GLU A 125 -12.09 -12.90 4.74
N HIS A 126 -11.50 -12.76 3.55
CA HIS A 126 -11.22 -13.86 2.63
C HIS A 126 -9.89 -14.57 2.92
N THR A 127 -9.00 -13.96 3.71
CA THR A 127 -7.67 -14.52 4.00
C THR A 127 -7.72 -15.56 5.13
N PRO A 128 -6.89 -16.62 5.06
CA PRO A 128 -6.76 -17.55 6.17
C PRO A 128 -6.28 -16.79 7.41
N ASN A 129 -6.85 -17.12 8.57
CA ASN A 129 -6.55 -16.47 9.87
C ASN A 129 -7.05 -15.02 9.99
N TYR A 130 -8.00 -14.56 9.16
CA TYR A 130 -8.68 -13.28 9.39
C TYR A 130 -9.18 -13.13 10.83
N HIS A 131 -9.81 -14.21 11.31
CA HIS A 131 -10.33 -14.31 12.66
C HIS A 131 -9.39 -15.20 13.48
N ILE A 132 -8.91 -14.67 14.59
CA ILE A 132 -8.15 -15.41 15.59
C ILE A 132 -8.96 -15.32 16.88
N GLU A 133 -9.34 -16.47 17.44
CA GLU A 133 -10.17 -16.53 18.65
C GLU A 133 -9.53 -15.69 19.78
N GLY A 134 -10.31 -14.75 20.33
CA GLY A 134 -9.85 -13.84 21.39
C GLY A 134 -9.06 -12.61 20.91
N VAL A 135 -8.82 -12.45 19.61
CA VAL A 135 -8.23 -11.25 19.01
C VAL A 135 -9.35 -10.41 18.40
N LEU A 136 -9.30 -9.08 18.60
CA LEU A 136 -10.26 -8.17 17.98
C LEU A 136 -10.00 -8.10 16.47
N ASP A 137 -11.01 -8.44 15.69
CA ASP A 137 -10.96 -8.31 14.24
C ASP A 137 -10.88 -6.83 13.85
N ILE A 138 -9.78 -6.46 13.18
CA ILE A 138 -9.61 -5.13 12.60
C ILE A 138 -10.25 -5.16 11.21
N PRO A 139 -11.28 -4.34 10.94
CA PRO A 139 -11.90 -4.24 9.62
C PRO A 139 -10.89 -3.88 8.55
N ASP A 140 -11.10 -4.40 7.34
CA ASP A 140 -10.31 -4.00 6.17
C ASP A 140 -10.51 -2.50 5.87
N TYR A 141 -9.43 -1.72 5.85
CA TYR A 141 -9.50 -0.28 5.62
C TYR A 141 -10.12 0.05 4.24
N LEU A 142 -9.94 -0.81 3.23
CA LEU A 142 -10.52 -0.60 1.91
C LEU A 142 -12.05 -0.60 1.94
N ASN A 143 -12.71 -1.23 2.91
CA ASN A 143 -14.16 -1.16 3.06
C ASN A 143 -14.66 0.28 3.30
N LYS A 144 -13.85 1.12 3.94
CA LYS A 144 -14.18 2.51 4.23
C LYS A 144 -13.58 3.49 3.21
N TYR A 145 -12.43 3.15 2.65
CA TYR A 145 -11.63 4.08 1.86
C TYR A 145 -11.55 3.75 0.36
N LEU A 146 -12.13 2.66 -0.11
CA LEU A 146 -12.32 2.37 -1.54
C LEU A 146 -13.82 2.35 -1.87
N THR A 147 -14.28 3.22 -2.77
CA THR A 147 -15.67 3.24 -3.22
C THR A 147 -15.72 3.20 -4.74
N GLY A 148 -16.20 2.08 -5.30
CA GLY A 148 -16.01 1.78 -6.71
C GLY A 148 -14.51 1.75 -7.03
N SER A 149 -14.07 2.55 -8.00
CA SER A 149 -12.65 2.72 -8.35
C SER A 149 -11.94 3.84 -7.60
N LYS A 150 -12.66 4.64 -6.79
CA LYS A 150 -12.10 5.82 -6.12
C LYS A 150 -11.53 5.46 -4.75
N PHE A 151 -10.22 5.65 -4.59
CA PHE A 151 -9.54 5.53 -3.30
C PHE A 151 -9.47 6.88 -2.58
N HIS A 152 -10.04 6.95 -1.38
CA HIS A 152 -10.16 8.15 -0.56
C HIS A 152 -8.93 8.35 0.34
N LEU A 153 -7.74 8.45 -0.26
CA LEU A 153 -6.46 8.55 0.45
C LEU A 153 -6.42 9.67 1.51
N LYS A 154 -6.88 10.88 1.16
CA LYS A 154 -6.91 11.99 2.13
C LYS A 154 -7.71 11.66 3.39
N LYS A 155 -8.83 10.94 3.22
CA LYS A 155 -9.68 10.53 4.34
C LYS A 155 -8.97 9.47 5.19
N LEU A 156 -8.34 8.48 4.57
CA LEU A 156 -7.53 7.47 5.27
C LEU A 156 -6.46 8.13 6.15
N ILE A 157 -5.65 9.02 5.58
CA ILE A 157 -4.57 9.71 6.29
C ILE A 157 -5.10 10.62 7.40
N ASN A 158 -6.24 11.28 7.16
CA ASN A 158 -6.86 12.11 8.17
C ASN A 158 -7.32 11.29 9.38
N ASP A 159 -8.11 10.25 9.12
CA ASP A 159 -8.78 9.46 10.15
C ASP A 159 -7.77 8.66 10.98
N ASP A 160 -6.79 8.02 10.33
CA ASP A 160 -5.85 7.12 11.01
C ASP A 160 -4.72 7.85 11.73
N HIS A 161 -4.37 9.08 11.30
CA HIS A 161 -3.18 9.76 11.80
C HIS A 161 -3.39 11.23 12.19
N MET A 162 -3.98 12.06 11.32
CA MET A 162 -4.08 13.50 11.61
C MET A 162 -5.06 13.82 12.74
N GLU A 163 -6.17 13.08 12.85
CA GLU A 163 -7.10 13.22 13.97
C GLU A 163 -6.41 12.92 15.32
N PRO A 164 -5.70 11.80 15.49
CA PRO A 164 -4.87 11.57 16.67
C PRO A 164 -3.84 12.67 16.96
N VAL A 165 -3.12 13.15 15.94
CA VAL A 165 -2.13 14.24 16.08
C VAL A 165 -2.80 15.51 16.61
N LYS A 166 -3.93 15.91 16.03
CA LYS A 166 -4.72 17.09 16.42
C LYS A 166 -5.31 16.93 17.83
N LEU A 167 -5.83 15.74 18.16
CA LEU A 167 -6.36 15.44 19.49
C LEU A 167 -5.29 15.66 20.57
N LEU A 168 -4.11 15.07 20.41
CA LEU A 168 -3.01 15.24 21.35
C LEU A 168 -2.52 16.69 21.44
N PHE A 169 -2.44 17.39 20.29
CA PHE A 169 -2.07 18.79 20.28
C PHE A 169 -3.06 19.65 21.08
N ASN A 170 -4.36 19.46 20.84
CA ASN A 170 -5.42 20.20 21.53
C ASN A 170 -5.48 19.90 23.04
N GLN A 171 -5.12 18.68 23.42
CA GLN A 171 -4.96 18.27 24.83
C GLN A 171 -3.61 18.69 25.44
N LYS A 172 -2.80 19.49 24.72
CA LYS A 172 -1.49 19.99 25.15
C LYS A 172 -0.41 18.93 25.35
N HIS A 173 -0.61 17.72 24.80
CA HIS A 173 0.39 16.66 24.74
C HIS A 173 1.34 16.87 23.54
N TYR A 174 2.02 18.02 23.50
CA TYR A 174 2.74 18.50 22.30
C TYR A 174 3.86 17.58 21.83
N ILE A 175 4.66 17.02 22.74
CA ILE A 175 5.75 16.10 22.37
C ILE A 175 5.18 14.81 21.78
N SER A 176 4.12 14.26 22.36
CA SER A 176 3.45 13.06 21.82
C SER A 176 2.81 13.35 20.46
N SER A 177 2.15 14.50 20.31
CA SER A 177 1.59 14.96 19.03
C SER A 177 2.69 15.08 17.96
N PHE A 178 3.83 15.70 18.28
CA PHE A 178 4.95 15.82 17.36
C PHE A 178 5.56 14.47 17.00
N LYS A 179 5.73 13.56 17.98
CA LYS A 179 6.22 12.19 17.75
C LYS A 179 5.32 11.42 16.78
N LEU A 180 4.00 11.50 16.95
CA LEU A 180 3.06 10.89 16.02
C LEU A 180 3.14 11.54 14.63
N LEU A 181 3.28 12.85 14.54
CA LEU A 181 3.41 13.54 13.26
C LEU A 181 4.66 13.10 12.49
N VAL A 182 5.83 13.04 13.14
CA VAL A 182 7.05 12.61 12.45
C VAL A 182 7.03 11.13 12.09
N SER A 183 6.35 10.29 12.90
CA SER A 183 6.08 8.90 12.53
C SER A 183 5.15 8.80 11.31
N LEU A 184 4.13 9.66 11.21
CA LEU A 184 3.29 9.76 10.02
C LEU A 184 4.10 10.18 8.78
N ILE A 185 5.04 11.12 8.93
CA ILE A 185 5.93 11.52 7.82
C ILE A 185 6.78 10.33 7.35
N ASP A 186 7.27 9.46 8.25
CA ASP A 186 7.95 8.23 7.85
C ASP A 186 7.01 7.31 7.04
N THR A 187 5.78 7.11 7.52
CA THR A 187 4.79 6.27 6.84
C THR A 187 4.51 6.77 5.44
N ILE A 188 4.12 8.04 5.26
CA ILE A 188 3.80 8.58 3.92
C ILE A 188 5.03 8.63 2.99
N ALA A 189 6.22 8.85 3.54
CA ALA A 189 7.46 8.81 2.76
C ALA A 189 7.75 7.40 2.25
N TYR A 190 7.52 6.38 3.08
CA TYR A 190 7.60 4.98 2.65
C TYR A 190 6.49 4.63 1.65
N LEU A 191 5.25 5.07 1.85
CA LEU A 191 4.16 4.84 0.88
C LEU A 191 4.48 5.45 -0.49
N GLU A 192 5.10 6.64 -0.52
CA GLU A 192 5.48 7.33 -1.75
C GLU A 192 6.71 6.71 -2.43
N TYR A 193 7.82 6.51 -1.68
CA TYR A 193 9.13 6.18 -2.26
C TYR A 193 9.63 4.77 -1.95
N GLY A 194 8.97 4.04 -1.04
CA GLY A 194 9.41 2.74 -0.53
C GLY A 194 10.55 2.87 0.48
N ASP A 195 11.21 1.74 0.75
CA ASP A 195 12.40 1.67 1.61
C ASP A 195 13.65 2.12 0.84
N VAL A 196 13.77 3.43 0.68
CA VAL A 196 14.94 4.08 0.06
C VAL A 196 15.57 5.07 1.03
N LYS A 197 16.89 5.22 0.93
CA LYS A 197 17.63 6.20 1.73
C LYS A 197 17.06 7.60 1.50
N ARG A 198 16.87 8.35 2.59
CA ARG A 198 16.37 9.73 2.60
C ARG A 198 14.93 9.91 2.11
N ASN A 199 14.10 8.86 2.07
CA ASN A 199 12.68 8.98 1.71
C ASN A 199 11.95 10.06 2.55
N PHE A 200 12.19 10.11 3.86
CA PHE A 200 11.62 11.11 4.78
C PHE A 200 11.93 12.54 4.33
N GLN A 201 13.22 12.84 4.11
CA GLN A 201 13.63 14.16 3.66
C GLN A 201 13.10 14.47 2.27
N GLN A 202 13.18 13.51 1.36
CA GLN A 202 12.68 13.65 -0.01
C GLN A 202 11.20 14.00 -0.02
N TRP A 203 10.38 13.39 0.84
CA TRP A 203 8.95 13.70 0.94
C TRP A 203 8.73 15.13 1.42
N LEU A 204 9.42 15.55 2.49
CA LEU A 204 9.35 16.92 2.98
C LEU A 204 9.79 17.93 1.92
N ASP A 205 10.92 17.69 1.26
CA ASP A 205 11.46 18.60 0.24
C ASP A 205 10.56 18.68 -1.00
N THR A 206 9.85 17.59 -1.33
CA THR A 206 8.96 17.53 -2.51
C THR A 206 7.62 18.20 -2.26
N TYR A 207 6.97 17.89 -1.12
CA TYR A 207 5.58 18.26 -0.90
C TYR A 207 5.39 19.44 0.06
N SER A 208 6.33 19.68 0.96
CA SER A 208 6.19 20.68 2.02
C SER A 208 6.98 21.96 1.75
N GLU A 209 6.59 23.04 2.42
CA GLU A 209 7.33 24.32 2.42
C GLU A 209 8.04 24.54 3.76
N ILE A 210 8.71 23.50 4.28
CA ILE A 210 9.39 23.56 5.58
C ILE A 210 10.45 24.65 5.70
N SER A 211 11.04 25.08 4.57
CA SER A 211 12.00 26.18 4.53
C SER A 211 11.40 27.51 5.02
N LYS A 212 10.06 27.66 5.00
CA LYS A 212 9.36 28.82 5.60
C LYS A 212 9.49 28.91 7.12
N LEU A 213 9.96 27.84 7.77
CA LEU A 213 10.27 27.81 9.21
C LEU A 213 11.77 28.02 9.49
N ASP A 214 12.57 28.39 8.49
CA ASP A 214 14.02 28.55 8.61
C ASP A 214 14.75 27.28 9.12
N ILE A 215 14.22 26.10 8.77
CA ILE A 215 14.79 24.77 9.05
C ILE A 215 14.84 23.92 7.79
N THR A 216 15.67 22.87 7.80
CA THR A 216 15.79 21.92 6.67
C THR A 216 15.20 20.55 6.98
N SER A 217 14.92 19.77 5.94
CA SER A 217 14.43 18.39 6.08
C SER A 217 15.42 17.49 6.82
N ASP A 218 16.72 17.70 6.58
CA ASP A 218 17.80 17.00 7.30
C ASP A 218 17.78 17.34 8.80
N GLU A 219 17.55 18.60 9.18
CA GLU A 219 17.44 18.98 10.60
C GLU A 219 16.20 18.39 11.27
N VAL A 220 15.06 18.36 10.57
CA VAL A 220 13.83 17.70 11.05
C VAL A 220 14.05 16.19 11.21
N TYR A 221 14.74 15.55 10.26
CA TYR A 221 15.09 14.12 10.34
C TYR A 221 15.98 13.81 11.56
N GLN A 222 16.95 14.68 11.87
CA GLN A 222 17.78 14.52 13.07
C GLN A 222 16.95 14.67 14.35
N LEU A 223 16.05 15.65 14.42
CA LEU A 223 15.14 15.81 15.56
C LEU A 223 14.24 14.58 15.73
N ARG A 224 13.67 14.07 14.64
CA ARG A 224 12.87 12.83 14.61
C ARG A 224 13.68 11.67 15.20
N ASN A 225 14.91 11.46 14.74
CA ASN A 225 15.77 10.38 15.26
C ASN A 225 16.07 10.54 16.75
N SER A 226 16.36 11.75 17.21
CA SER A 226 16.62 12.01 18.61
C SER A 226 15.38 11.77 19.49
N LEU A 227 14.21 12.21 19.06
CA LEU A 227 12.97 12.08 19.84
C LEU A 227 12.42 10.65 19.87
N LEU A 228 12.47 9.93 18.75
CA LEU A 228 11.93 8.57 18.65
C LEU A 228 12.88 7.51 19.21
N HIS A 229 14.20 7.69 19.09
CA HIS A 229 15.16 6.64 19.47
C HIS A 229 16.04 6.97 20.67
N MET A 230 16.24 8.25 20.99
CA MET A 230 17.17 8.66 22.07
C MET A 230 16.47 9.39 23.23
N THR A 231 15.22 9.83 23.03
CA THR A 231 14.43 10.61 24.01
C THR A 231 15.16 11.87 24.50
N ASN A 232 15.93 12.52 23.61
CA ASN A 232 16.61 13.80 23.87
C ASN A 232 16.74 14.61 22.57
N LEU A 233 17.47 15.73 22.55
CA LEU A 233 17.69 16.58 21.36
C LEU A 233 19.05 16.33 20.67
N ASN A 234 19.81 15.33 21.11
CA ASN A 234 21.21 15.13 20.77
C ASN A 234 21.40 13.91 19.87
N SER A 235 21.06 14.02 18.59
CA SER A 235 21.44 13.00 17.61
C SER A 235 22.97 12.89 17.52
N ARG A 236 23.47 11.76 17.02
CA ARG A 236 24.92 11.59 16.78
C ARG A 236 25.48 12.68 15.85
N ASP A 237 24.72 13.16 14.88
CA ASP A 237 25.16 14.20 13.94
C ASP A 237 25.03 15.61 14.53
N VAL A 238 24.02 15.86 15.39
CA VAL A 238 23.94 17.10 16.18
C VAL A 238 25.14 17.22 17.12
N LEU A 239 25.50 16.13 17.82
CA LEU A 239 26.69 16.09 18.68
C LEU A 239 28.00 16.33 17.91
N LYS A 240 28.04 15.93 16.64
CA LYS A 240 29.16 16.21 15.71
C LYS A 240 29.10 17.59 15.05
N LYS A 241 28.15 18.45 15.44
CA LYS A 241 27.92 19.79 14.88
C LYS A 241 27.67 19.80 13.36
N LYS A 242 27.14 18.71 12.80
CA LYS A 242 26.79 18.64 11.36
C LYS A 242 25.45 19.30 11.05
N HIS A 243 24.54 19.32 12.03
CA HIS A 243 23.22 19.92 11.93
C HIS A 243 22.93 20.73 13.19
N ARG A 244 22.12 21.79 13.07
CA ARG A 244 21.67 22.59 14.23
C ARG A 244 20.80 21.74 15.15
N ARG A 245 20.89 21.96 16.45
CA ARG A 245 20.01 21.32 17.43
C ARG A 245 18.63 21.96 17.34
N LEU A 246 17.63 21.21 16.92
CA LEU A 246 16.24 21.69 16.86
C LEU A 246 15.48 21.35 18.16
N SER A 247 14.45 22.14 18.45
CA SER A 247 13.35 21.82 19.35
C SER A 247 12.06 22.45 18.84
N ILE A 248 10.92 22.01 19.36
CA ILE A 248 9.61 22.60 19.04
C ILE A 248 9.27 23.74 20.01
N ALA A 249 8.62 24.77 19.50
CA ALA A 249 7.93 25.79 20.28
C ALA A 249 6.44 25.80 19.93
N ILE A 250 5.59 26.19 20.89
CA ILE A 250 4.16 26.35 20.67
C ILE A 250 3.83 27.83 20.71
N CYS A 251 3.62 28.42 19.54
CA CYS A 251 3.34 29.84 19.39
C CYS A 251 2.10 30.06 18.52
N LYS A 252 1.62 31.31 18.46
CA LYS A 252 0.61 31.71 17.47
C LYS A 252 1.17 31.49 16.06
N LYS A 253 0.28 31.24 15.10
CA LYS A 253 0.64 31.07 13.68
C LYS A 253 1.45 32.28 13.17
N GLY A 254 2.52 32.03 12.43
CA GLY A 254 3.42 33.05 11.88
C GLY A 254 4.48 33.56 12.86
N HIS A 255 4.59 32.99 14.05
CA HIS A 255 5.67 33.34 14.99
C HIS A 255 7.01 32.81 14.44
N PRO A 256 8.04 33.67 14.33
CA PRO A 256 9.29 33.29 13.70
C PRO A 256 10.06 32.25 14.53
N THR A 257 10.91 31.49 13.85
CA THR A 257 11.85 30.57 14.48
C THR A 257 12.82 31.35 15.38
N GLN A 258 13.05 30.84 16.58
CA GLN A 258 13.86 31.48 17.61
C GLN A 258 15.15 30.71 17.84
N TYR A 259 16.18 31.42 18.29
CA TYR A 259 17.46 30.83 18.68
C TYR A 259 17.78 31.18 20.13
N HIS A 260 18.02 30.17 20.96
CA HIS A 260 18.35 30.33 22.37
C HIS A 260 19.23 29.16 22.83
N ASP A 261 20.34 29.45 23.52
CA ASP A 261 21.27 28.44 24.07
C ASP A 261 21.64 27.31 23.09
N GLU A 262 22.07 27.69 21.88
CA GLU A 262 22.43 26.74 20.81
C GLU A 262 21.29 25.84 20.31
N ILE A 263 20.04 26.16 20.65
CA ILE A 263 18.84 25.47 20.19
C ILE A 263 18.04 26.37 19.27
N VAL A 264 17.64 25.82 18.12
CA VAL A 264 16.70 26.43 17.18
C VAL A 264 15.29 25.93 17.51
N TYR A 265 14.41 26.85 17.88
CA TYR A 265 13.02 26.57 18.22
C TYR A 265 12.10 26.98 17.06
N PHE A 266 11.59 26.02 16.32
CA PHE A 266 10.60 26.28 15.26
C PHE A 266 9.18 26.11 15.79
N ASN A 267 8.23 26.87 15.23
CA ASN A 267 6.84 26.84 15.67
C ASN A 267 6.11 25.59 15.17
N PHE A 268 5.75 24.69 16.09
CA PHE A 268 5.02 23.47 15.77
C PHE A 268 3.61 23.77 15.20
N THR A 269 2.98 24.87 15.64
CA THR A 269 1.69 25.31 15.10
C THR A 269 1.79 25.54 13.59
N ASP A 270 2.83 26.25 13.13
CA ASP A 270 3.03 26.50 11.70
C ASP A 270 3.41 25.22 10.95
N PHE A 271 4.22 24.35 11.57
CA PHE A 271 4.57 23.07 10.98
C PHE A 271 3.35 22.17 10.72
N LEU A 272 2.36 22.14 11.62
CA LEU A 272 1.10 21.42 11.39
C LEU A 272 0.35 21.94 10.15
N PHE A 273 0.26 23.26 9.96
CA PHE A 273 -0.39 23.85 8.78
C PHE A 273 0.40 23.61 7.49
N ILE A 274 1.73 23.65 7.54
CA ILE A 274 2.59 23.33 6.40
C ILE A 274 2.42 21.87 6.02
N PHE A 275 2.38 20.97 6.99
CA PHE A 275 2.18 19.55 6.77
C PHE A 275 0.80 19.23 6.17
N ASP A 276 -0.27 19.81 6.70
CA ASP A 276 -1.64 19.62 6.18
C ASP A 276 -1.73 19.99 4.68
N LYS A 277 -1.10 21.11 4.29
CA LYS A 277 -0.99 21.51 2.87
C LYS A 277 -0.08 20.59 2.05
N ALA A 278 0.97 20.04 2.66
CA ALA A 278 1.85 19.09 1.99
C ALA A 278 1.11 17.77 1.69
N VAL A 279 0.28 17.30 2.62
CA VAL A 279 -0.60 16.14 2.40
C VAL A 279 -1.55 16.40 1.23
N ASP A 280 -2.15 17.59 1.13
CA ASP A 280 -3.02 17.93 0.01
C ASP A 280 -2.30 17.82 -1.34
N ARG A 281 -1.09 18.38 -1.45
CA ARG A 281 -0.27 18.27 -2.67
C ARG A 281 0.14 16.85 -2.99
N TRP A 282 0.48 16.08 -1.95
CA TRP A 282 0.84 14.67 -2.10
C TRP A 282 -0.34 13.86 -2.61
N VAL A 283 -1.54 14.02 -2.02
CA VAL A 283 -2.77 13.35 -2.48
C VAL A 283 -3.11 13.76 -3.91
N ASP A 284 -2.98 15.05 -4.27
CA ASP A 284 -3.26 15.54 -5.63
C ASP A 284 -2.36 14.91 -6.71
N SER A 285 -1.23 14.31 -6.31
CA SER A 285 -0.33 13.57 -7.22
C SER A 285 -0.84 12.17 -7.59
N TYR A 286 -1.84 11.63 -6.88
CA TYR A 286 -2.41 10.30 -7.13
C TYR A 286 -3.53 10.32 -8.17
N ARG A 287 -3.23 10.86 -9.36
CA ARG A 287 -4.13 10.78 -10.52
C ARG A 287 -3.92 9.51 -11.36
N ASP A 288 -2.82 8.81 -11.12
CA ASP A 288 -2.41 7.59 -11.81
C ASP A 288 -2.84 6.34 -11.04
N SER A 289 -3.52 5.42 -11.70
CA SER A 289 -3.95 4.13 -11.14
C SER A 289 -2.78 3.24 -10.75
N LYS A 290 -1.64 3.32 -11.46
CA LYS A 290 -0.43 2.54 -11.12
C LYS A 290 0.16 3.00 -9.79
N LYS A 291 0.21 4.31 -9.57
CA LYS A 291 0.68 4.92 -8.32
C LYS A 291 -0.23 4.57 -7.15
N GLN A 292 -1.55 4.61 -7.36
CA GLN A 292 -2.53 4.17 -6.36
C GLN A 292 -2.31 2.70 -5.96
N LEU A 293 -2.11 1.82 -6.95
CA LEU A 293 -1.88 0.40 -6.69
C LEU A 293 -0.61 0.19 -5.84
N THR A 294 0.48 0.92 -6.14
CA THR A 294 1.73 0.84 -5.35
C THR A 294 1.53 1.35 -3.93
N LEU A 295 0.69 2.35 -3.72
CA LEU A 295 0.38 2.82 -2.38
C LEU A 295 -0.42 1.78 -1.59
N ILE A 296 -1.45 1.16 -2.18
CA ILE A 296 -2.25 0.12 -1.50
C ILE A 296 -1.36 -1.06 -1.12
N GLU A 297 -0.51 -1.50 -2.05
CA GLU A 297 0.50 -2.55 -1.83
C GLU A 297 1.38 -2.26 -0.62
N ARG A 298 1.96 -1.05 -0.54
CA ARG A 298 2.81 -0.65 0.59
C ARG A 298 2.03 -0.41 1.88
N TYR A 299 0.80 0.10 1.78
CA TYR A 299 -0.04 0.34 2.95
C TYR A 299 -0.48 -0.96 3.60
N ASP A 300 -0.71 -1.98 2.79
CA ASP A 300 -0.95 -3.34 3.25
C ASP A 300 0.24 -3.88 4.06
N GLU A 301 1.48 -3.69 3.59
CA GLU A 301 2.71 -4.05 4.32
C GLU A 301 2.85 -3.33 5.68
N VAL A 302 2.38 -2.07 5.78
CA VAL A 302 2.41 -1.32 7.04
C VAL A 302 1.44 -1.90 8.07
N LEU A 303 0.27 -2.37 7.63
CA LEU A 303 -0.76 -2.87 8.53
C LEU A 303 -0.55 -4.34 8.90
N ARG A 304 -0.02 -5.17 8.00
CA ARG A 304 0.09 -6.62 8.18
C ARG A 304 1.30 -7.18 7.44
N ASP A 305 1.97 -8.12 8.08
CA ASP A 305 3.03 -8.92 7.48
C ASP A 305 2.44 -10.23 6.93
N ASN A 306 2.66 -10.50 5.64
CA ASN A 306 2.22 -11.67 4.86
C ASN A 306 0.71 -11.86 4.64
N PHE A 307 0.31 -11.91 3.37
CA PHE A 307 -0.98 -12.42 2.88
C PHE A 307 -0.96 -13.94 2.71
#